data_AF-A0A841DLR5-F1
#
_entry.id   AF-A0A841DLR5-F1
#
_cell.length_a   1.000
_cell.length_b   1.000
_cell.length_c   1.000
_cell.angle_alpha   90.00
_cell.angle_beta   90.00
_cell.angle_gamma   90.00
#
_symmetry.space_group_name_H-M   'P 1'
#
loop_
_entity.id
_entity.type
_entity.pdbx_description
1 polymer ?
#
loop_
_entity_poly.entity_id
_entity_poly.type
_entity_poly.pdbx_seq_one_letter_code
_entity_poly.pdbx_strand_id
1 'polypeptide(L)'
;MTYSTALRVCIVRVPDDVCPEQPWRRLLSRAELAYCFGLARAGEHLAARVAAKQAVVAALCWPGPVPWQGIEILRTPRQPPEVRLSGAIERWRQAACLAVPRVSLTHAANHAAALAWLPTTPDKANQ
;
A
#
# COMPACT_ATOMS: atom_id res chain seq x y z
N MET A 1 -1.49 -0.68 -28.82
CA MET A 1 -1.58 -0.10 -27.46
C MET A 1 -1.08 -1.13 -26.47
N THR A 2 0.14 -0.98 -26.00
CA THR A 2 0.79 -1.95 -25.11
C THR A 2 0.18 -1.80 -23.72
N TYR A 3 -0.66 -2.76 -23.32
CA TYR A 3 -1.25 -2.83 -21.99
C TYR A 3 -0.16 -3.14 -20.96
N SER A 4 0.55 -2.11 -20.50
CA SER A 4 1.53 -2.26 -19.44
C SER A 4 0.81 -2.20 -18.10
N THR A 5 0.24 -3.32 -17.67
CA THR A 5 -0.21 -3.48 -16.28
C THR A 5 1.04 -3.51 -15.41
N ALA A 6 1.38 -2.38 -14.80
CA ALA A 6 2.50 -2.31 -13.87
C ALA A 6 2.13 -3.02 -12.56
N LEU A 7 2.36 -4.34 -12.51
CA LEU A 7 2.32 -5.12 -11.27
C LEU A 7 3.69 -5.01 -10.57
N ARG A 8 3.64 -4.79 -9.26
CA ARG A 8 4.81 -4.74 -8.39
C ARG A 8 4.58 -5.57 -7.15
N VAL A 9 5.62 -6.28 -6.72
CA VAL A 9 5.63 -7.08 -5.49
C VAL A 9 6.71 -6.52 -4.58
N CYS A 10 6.40 -6.44 -3.30
CA CYS A 10 7.34 -6.06 -2.26
C CYS A 10 7.24 -7.07 -1.11
N ILE A 11 8.39 -7.46 -0.57
CA ILE A 11 8.50 -8.37 0.58
C ILE A 11 9.37 -7.67 1.61
N VAL A 12 8.92 -7.69 2.86
CA VAL A 12 9.63 -7.11 4.00
C VAL A 12 9.71 -8.14 5.13
N ARG A 13 10.77 -8.07 5.93
CA ARG A 13 10.86 -8.84 7.17
C ARG A 13 9.97 -8.21 8.23
N VAL A 14 9.26 -9.04 8.99
CA VAL A 14 8.58 -8.63 10.22
C VAL A 14 9.62 -8.56 11.34
N PRO A 15 9.74 -7.44 12.07
CA PRO A 15 10.66 -7.36 13.20
C PRO A 15 10.18 -8.26 14.35
N ASP A 16 11.14 -8.87 15.05
CA ASP A 16 10.88 -9.78 16.16
C ASP A 16 10.22 -9.06 17.35
N ASP A 17 10.62 -7.80 17.60
CA ASP A 17 10.04 -6.94 18.63
C ASP A 17 9.33 -5.72 18.02
N VAL A 18 8.06 -5.56 18.37
CA VAL A 18 7.21 -4.46 17.86
C VAL A 18 7.08 -3.40 18.94
N CYS A 19 7.96 -2.41 18.92
CA CYS A 19 7.76 -1.20 19.70
C CYS A 19 6.66 -0.34 19.06
N PRO A 20 5.67 0.15 19.83
CA PRO A 20 4.52 0.84 19.24
C PRO A 20 4.86 2.19 18.59
N GLU A 21 6.00 2.80 18.92
CA GLU A 21 6.28 4.18 18.54
C GLU A 21 7.22 4.34 17.34
N GLN A 22 8.20 3.44 17.17
CA GLN A 22 9.26 3.60 16.17
C GLN A 22 9.56 2.27 15.46
N PRO A 23 9.85 2.29 14.14
CA PRO A 23 9.84 3.42 13.21
C PRO A 23 8.44 3.78 12.66
N TRP A 24 7.39 3.10 13.13
CA TRP A 24 6.08 3.07 12.47
C TRP A 24 5.37 4.43 12.34
N ARG A 25 5.53 5.34 13.31
CA ARG A 25 4.89 6.66 13.28
C ARG A 25 5.33 7.55 12.10
N ARG A 26 6.50 7.28 11.51
CA ARG A 26 6.97 7.99 10.30
C ARG A 26 6.45 7.35 9.01
N LEU A 27 6.20 6.04 9.06
CA LEU A 27 5.85 5.22 7.90
C LEU A 27 4.34 5.09 7.69
N LEU A 28 3.58 5.08 8.78
CA LEU A 28 2.15 4.78 8.80
C LEU A 28 1.35 5.94 9.39
N SER A 29 0.14 6.12 8.89
CA SER A 29 -0.81 7.10 9.40
C SER A 29 -1.39 6.66 10.74
N ARG A 30 -2.02 7.60 11.46
CA ARG A 30 -2.67 7.30 12.74
C ARG A 30 -3.75 6.22 12.62
N ALA A 31 -4.51 6.24 11.51
CA ALA A 31 -5.56 5.26 11.26
C ALA A 31 -4.97 3.85 11.02
N GLU A 32 -3.86 3.76 10.29
CA GLU A 32 -3.18 2.48 10.04
C GLU A 32 -2.59 1.91 11.34
N LEU A 33 -1.95 2.75 12.15
CA LEU A 33 -1.40 2.33 13.45
C LEU A 33 -2.50 1.83 14.38
N ALA A 34 -3.60 2.59 14.51
CA ALA A 34 -4.74 2.21 15.33
C ALA A 34 -5.32 0.85 14.90
N TYR A 35 -5.45 0.62 13.59
CA TYR A 35 -5.88 -0.67 13.06
C TYR A 35 -4.89 -1.80 13.42
N CYS A 36 -3.58 -1.59 13.22
CA CYS A 36 -2.60 -2.66 13.42
C CYS A 36 -2.47 -3.07 14.89
N PHE A 37 -2.46 -2.10 15.81
CA PHE A 37 -2.35 -2.38 17.24
C PHE A 37 -3.64 -2.96 17.83
N GLY A 38 -4.77 -2.84 17.14
CA GLY A 38 -6.02 -3.51 17.51
C GLY A 38 -6.09 -4.99 17.14
N LEU A 39 -5.08 -5.54 16.45
CA LEU A 39 -5.04 -6.93 16.00
C LEU A 39 -3.98 -7.75 16.73
N ALA A 40 -4.22 -9.05 16.81
CA ALA A 40 -3.17 -9.99 17.19
C ALA A 40 -2.00 -9.90 16.20
N ARG A 41 -0.76 -10.09 16.68
CA ARG A 41 0.45 -10.04 15.84
C ARG A 41 0.59 -8.73 15.05
N ALA A 42 0.45 -7.60 15.74
CA ALA A 42 0.54 -6.25 15.16
C ALA A 42 1.75 -6.06 14.22
N GLY A 43 2.90 -6.66 14.52
CA GLY A 43 4.10 -6.60 13.68
C GLY A 43 3.89 -7.06 12.24
N GLU A 44 3.18 -8.17 12.04
CA GLU A 44 2.87 -8.70 10.70
C GLU A 44 2.01 -7.70 9.92
N HIS A 45 1.04 -7.08 10.59
CA HIS A 45 0.14 -6.09 10.00
C HIS A 45 0.80 -4.75 9.70
N LEU A 46 1.74 -4.32 10.53
CA LEU A 46 2.55 -3.11 10.30
C LEU A 46 3.48 -3.31 9.10
N ALA A 47 4.20 -4.44 9.09
CA ALA A 47 5.11 -4.82 8.01
C ALA A 47 4.38 -4.95 6.67
N ALA A 48 3.20 -5.59 6.65
CA ALA A 48 2.41 -5.75 5.43
C ALA A 48 2.02 -4.40 4.79
N ARG A 49 1.74 -3.38 5.62
CA ARG A 49 1.44 -2.03 5.12
C ARG A 49 2.66 -1.31 4.58
N VAL A 50 3.81 -1.48 5.20
CA VAL A 50 5.07 -0.96 4.65
C VAL A 50 5.36 -1.58 3.28
N ALA A 51 5.23 -2.90 3.15
CA ALA A 51 5.38 -3.58 1.86
C ALA A 51 4.37 -3.06 0.83
N ALA A 52 3.10 -2.88 1.22
CA ALA A 52 2.07 -2.36 0.33
C ALA A 52 2.37 -0.94 -0.15
N LYS A 53 2.81 -0.04 0.75
CA LYS A 53 3.20 1.33 0.38
C LYS A 53 4.37 1.34 -0.60
N GLN A 54 5.38 0.51 -0.37
CA GLN A 54 6.51 0.37 -1.29
C GLN A 54 6.09 -0.16 -2.66
N ALA A 55 5.23 -1.19 -2.69
CA ALA A 55 4.67 -1.72 -3.94
C ALA A 55 3.85 -0.65 -4.70
N VAL A 56 3.05 0.16 -3.99
CA VAL A 56 2.27 1.27 -4.58
C VAL A 56 3.17 2.33 -5.20
N VAL A 57 4.21 2.78 -4.51
CA VAL A 57 5.21 3.74 -5.05
C VAL A 57 5.83 3.20 -6.33
N ALA A 58 6.24 1.94 -6.31
CA ALA A 58 6.87 1.28 -7.45
C ALA A 58 5.90 1.11 -8.63
N ALA A 59 4.61 0.85 -8.36
CA ALA A 59 3.59 0.67 -9.40
C ALA A 59 3.22 2.00 -10.09
N LEU A 60 3.28 3.10 -9.34
CA LEU A 60 3.05 4.45 -9.85
C LEU A 60 4.29 5.07 -10.52
N CYS A 61 5.43 4.38 -10.50
CA CYS A 61 6.72 4.90 -10.95
C CYS A 61 7.00 6.31 -10.37
N TRP A 62 6.67 6.51 -9.08
CA TRP A 62 6.81 7.80 -8.42
C TRP A 62 8.29 8.24 -8.38
N PRO A 63 8.64 9.44 -8.87
CA PRO A 63 10.04 9.85 -9.05
C PRO A 63 10.67 10.49 -7.80
N GLY A 64 9.89 10.78 -6.76
CA GLY A 64 10.36 11.47 -5.57
C GLY A 64 10.69 10.56 -4.38
N PRO A 65 11.07 11.12 -3.22
CA PRO A 65 11.18 10.36 -1.98
C PRO A 65 9.82 9.75 -1.61
N VAL A 66 9.83 8.59 -0.94
CA VAL A 66 8.59 7.87 -0.58
C VAL A 66 7.72 8.74 0.35
N PRO A 67 6.51 9.13 -0.08
CA PRO A 67 5.62 9.95 0.72
C PRO A 67 4.80 9.04 1.64
N TRP A 68 5.45 8.45 2.63
CA TRP A 68 4.88 7.41 3.50
C TRP A 68 3.49 7.73 4.07
N GLN A 69 3.32 8.93 4.64
CA GLN A 69 2.05 9.39 5.19
C GLN A 69 1.03 9.77 4.10
N GLY A 70 1.50 10.08 2.90
CA GLY A 70 0.66 10.40 1.74
C GLY A 70 0.07 9.17 1.05
N ILE A 71 0.47 7.97 1.46
CA ILE A 71 -0.07 6.69 0.98
C ILE A 71 -0.65 5.97 2.19
N GLU A 72 -1.93 5.69 2.19
CA GLU A 72 -2.59 4.96 3.26
C GLU A 72 -3.21 3.68 2.74
N ILE A 73 -3.05 2.60 3.50
CA ILE A 73 -3.63 1.29 3.23
C ILE A 73 -4.73 1.05 4.26
N LEU A 74 -5.95 1.37 3.84
CA LEU A 74 -7.14 1.27 4.67
C LEU A 74 -7.76 -0.11 4.49
N ARG A 75 -8.34 -0.64 5.57
CA ARG A 75 -9.03 -1.93 5.53
C ARG A 75 -10.29 -1.86 6.37
N THR A 76 -11.40 -2.10 5.71
CA THR A 76 -12.71 -2.26 6.36
C THR A 76 -12.95 -3.75 6.58
N PRO A 77 -13.55 -4.18 7.70
CA PRO A 77 -13.88 -5.58 7.92
C PRO A 77 -14.62 -6.19 6.74
N ARG A 78 -14.19 -7.38 6.30
CA ARG A 78 -14.75 -8.12 5.15
C ARG A 78 -14.69 -7.42 3.78
N GLN A 79 -13.91 -6.34 3.65
CA GLN A 79 -13.67 -5.67 2.37
C GLN A 79 -12.21 -5.84 1.95
N PRO A 80 -11.92 -5.77 0.63
CA PRO A 80 -10.53 -5.69 0.17
C PRO A 80 -9.84 -4.44 0.72
N PRO A 81 -8.51 -4.47 0.90
CA PRO A 81 -7.75 -3.29 1.28
C PRO A 81 -7.80 -2.22 0.18
N GLU A 82 -7.91 -0.96 0.59
CA GLU A 82 -8.01 0.20 -0.29
C GLU A 82 -6.79 1.11 -0.13
N VAL A 83 -6.31 1.63 -1.26
CA VAL A 83 -5.23 2.63 -1.28
C VAL A 83 -5.85 4.01 -1.32
N ARG A 84 -5.52 4.84 -0.32
CA ARG A 84 -5.84 6.27 -0.32
C ARG A 84 -4.56 7.07 -0.51
N LEU A 85 -4.53 7.91 -1.55
CA LEU A 85 -3.39 8.76 -1.87
C LEU A 85 -3.71 10.21 -1.54
N SER A 86 -2.73 10.95 -1.06
CA SER A 86 -2.85 12.37 -0.78
C SER A 86 -1.53 13.12 -1.02
N GLY A 87 -1.62 14.45 -1.07
CA GLY A 87 -0.44 15.30 -1.24
C GLY A 87 0.21 15.15 -2.61
N ALA A 88 1.54 15.08 -2.64
CA ALA A 88 2.32 15.14 -3.88
C ALA A 88 2.14 13.93 -4.79
N ILE A 89 2.04 12.71 -4.22
CA ILE A 89 1.86 11.48 -4.99
C ILE A 89 0.49 11.41 -5.66
N GLU A 90 -0.54 11.93 -5.02
CA GLU A 90 -1.88 11.99 -5.62
C GLU A 90 -1.93 12.98 -6.77
N ARG A 91 -1.34 14.18 -6.61
CA ARG A 91 -1.24 15.16 -7.71
C ARG A 91 -0.47 14.59 -8.90
N TRP A 92 0.62 13.85 -8.65
CA TRP A 92 1.38 13.19 -9.71
C TRP A 92 0.57 12.10 -10.42
N ARG A 93 -0.08 11.21 -9.66
CA ARG A 93 -0.95 10.18 -10.24
C ARG A 93 -2.01 10.81 -11.17
N GLN A 94 -2.66 11.88 -10.70
CA GLN A 94 -3.66 12.62 -11.47
C GLN A 94 -3.07 13.24 -12.73
N ALA A 95 -1.92 13.92 -12.64
CA ALA A 95 -1.24 14.51 -13.79
C ALA A 95 -0.78 13.45 -14.81
N ALA A 96 -0.40 12.26 -14.35
CA ALA A 96 -0.02 11.13 -15.18
C ALA A 96 -1.22 10.30 -15.68
N CYS A 97 -2.46 10.70 -15.37
CA CYS A 97 -3.70 10.00 -15.74
C CYS A 97 -3.73 8.51 -15.32
N LEU A 98 -3.06 8.16 -14.22
CA LEU A 98 -2.98 6.78 -13.72
C LEU A 98 -4.17 6.47 -12.82
N ALA A 99 -4.68 5.24 -12.83
CA ALA A 99 -5.67 4.81 -11.85
C ALA A 99 -5.10 4.75 -10.43
N VAL A 100 -5.96 4.76 -9.41
CA VAL A 100 -5.53 4.44 -8.04
C VAL A 100 -5.11 2.96 -8.01
N PRO A 101 -3.89 2.61 -7.55
CA PRO A 101 -3.46 1.23 -7.48
C PRO A 101 -4.34 0.40 -6.56
N ARG A 102 -4.59 -0.85 -6.94
CA ARG A 102 -5.15 -1.87 -6.06
C ARG A 102 -4.02 -2.63 -5.39
N VAL A 103 -4.30 -3.18 -4.21
CA VAL A 103 -3.32 -3.94 -3.43
C VAL A 103 -3.88 -5.25 -2.90
N SER A 104 -3.01 -6.23 -2.70
CA SER A 104 -3.27 -7.41 -1.88
C SER A 104 -2.09 -7.63 -0.94
N LEU A 105 -2.39 -8.04 0.29
CA LEU A 105 -1.42 -8.15 1.37
C LEU A 105 -1.48 -9.56 1.95
N THR A 106 -0.31 -10.13 2.24
CA THR A 106 -0.16 -11.43 2.90
C THR A 106 1.01 -11.39 3.89
N HIS A 107 1.02 -12.31 4.84
CA HIS A 107 2.13 -12.50 5.77
C HIS A 107 2.28 -13.99 6.10
N ALA A 108 3.52 -14.43 6.26
CA ALA A 108 3.88 -15.80 6.64
C ALA A 108 5.33 -15.83 7.12
N ALA A 109 5.65 -16.73 8.05
CA ALA A 109 7.02 -17.05 8.47
C ALA A 109 7.92 -15.81 8.70
N ASN A 110 7.47 -14.88 9.55
CA ASN A 110 8.18 -13.64 9.88
C ASN A 110 8.45 -12.70 8.68
N HIS A 111 7.68 -12.85 7.61
CA HIS A 111 7.70 -11.97 6.45
C HIS A 111 6.30 -11.46 6.15
N ALA A 112 6.24 -10.27 5.57
CA ALA A 112 5.05 -9.72 4.99
C ALA A 112 5.31 -9.39 3.52
N ALA A 113 4.33 -9.67 2.67
CA ALA A 113 4.41 -9.38 1.26
C ALA A 113 3.17 -8.61 0.82
N ALA A 114 3.35 -7.74 -0.16
CA ALA A 114 2.25 -7.06 -0.80
C ALA A 114 2.49 -6.97 -2.30
N LEU A 115 1.40 -7.04 -3.05
CA LEU A 115 1.36 -6.78 -4.47
C LEU A 115 0.51 -5.54 -4.72
N ALA A 116 0.95 -4.69 -5.65
CA ALA A 116 0.23 -3.52 -6.12
C ALA A 116 0.13 -3.56 -7.64
N TRP A 117 -1.02 -3.19 -8.18
CA TRP A 117 -1.22 -3.09 -9.61
C TRP A 117 -2.15 -1.93 -9.97
N LEU A 118 -1.94 -1.36 -11.15
CA LEU A 118 -2.89 -0.42 -11.73
C LEU A 118 -4.05 -1.21 -12.33
N PRO A 119 -5.30 -1.01 -11.89
CA PRO A 119 -6.43 -1.64 -12.53
C PRO A 119 -6.56 -1.12 -13.96
N THR A 120 -6.88 -2.00 -14.90
CA THR A 120 -7.37 -1.57 -16.21
C THR A 120 -8.70 -0.86 -15.99
N THR A 121 -8.88 0.32 -16.59
CA THR A 121 -10.24 0.87 -16.72
C THR A 121 -11.08 -0.17 -17.46
N PRO A 122 -12.27 -0.53 -16.96
CA PRO A 122 -13.18 -1.35 -17.73
C PRO A 122 -13.45 -0.64 -19.05
N ASP A 123 -13.41 -1.39 -20.15
CA ASP A 123 -13.80 -0.89 -21.46
C ASP A 123 -15.26 -0.40 -21.37
N LYS A 124 -15.54 0.83 -21.84
CA LYS A 124 -16.91 1.36 -21.91
C LYS A 124 -17.67 0.73 -23.10
N ALA A 125 -17.51 -0.57 -23.30
CA ALA A 125 -18.04 -1.30 -24.45
C ALA A 125 -18.86 -2.50 -23.96
N ASN A 126 -19.92 -2.24 -23.17
CA ASN A 126 -21.22 -2.94 -23.26
C ASN A 126 -22.20 -2.30 -22.26
N GLN A 127 -22.87 -1.24 -22.67
CA GLN A 127 -24.19 -0.84 -22.14
C GLN A 127 -25.11 -0.66 -23.32
#